data_AF-A0AA40H0M4-F1
#
_entry.id   AF-A0AA40H0M4-F1
#
_cell.length_a   1.000
_cell.length_b   1.000
_cell.length_c   1.000
_cell.angle_alpha   90.00
_cell.angle_beta   90.00
_cell.angle_gamma   90.00
#
_symmetry.space_group_name_H-M   'P 1'
#
loop_
_entity.id
_entity.type
_entity.pdbx_description
1 polymer ?
#
loop_
_entity_poly.entity_id
_entity_poly.type
_entity_poly.pdbx_seq_one_letter_code
_entity_poly.pdbx_strand_id
1 'polypeptide(L)'
;RHLDISRDHLSSYYKFKLTRRVLNLFVENLVNLTSLDISGHTMLENCTIPSMEEKMGQTSIEPAKSSIAPFRGLKRPLQFLGLFETSLCRLTHIPAYKVSGDKNEEQVLNAIEAYTEHRPEITSRAINLLFDIARIERCSQLLRALQLVITALKCHKDDKNIQVTGSAALFYLTNSEYRMEQSVKLRRQVIQVVLNGMESYQEVTVQRNCCLTLCNFSIPEELEFQYRRVNELLLNILNQSRQDESIQRIAVHLCNALVCQVDNDHKEAVGKMGFVMTMLKLIQKKLADKTCDQVMEFSWSALWNITDETPDNCEMFLNYSGMKLFLECLKEFPEKQELHRNMLGLLGNVAEVKELRPQLMTSQFISVFSNLLESKADGIEVSYNACGVLSHIMFDGPEAWGICEPHREEVVKRMWAAIQSWDINSRRNINYRSFEPILRLLPQGISPVSQHWATWALYNLVSVYPDKYCPLLIKEGGIPLLKDMIKMASARQETKEMAR
;
A
#
# COMPACT_ATOMS: atom_id res chain seq x y z
N ARG A 1 3.40 -3.62 -50.06
CA ARG A 1 3.15 -2.35 -49.35
C ARG A 1 3.79 -2.35 -47.98
N HIS A 2 3.60 -3.40 -47.18
CA HIS A 2 4.30 -3.62 -45.91
C HIS A 2 5.30 -4.77 -46.09
N LEU A 3 6.53 -4.61 -45.62
CA LEU A 3 7.54 -5.67 -45.55
C LEU A 3 8.07 -5.74 -44.12
N ASP A 4 7.75 -6.82 -43.41
CA ASP A 4 8.34 -7.14 -42.11
C ASP A 4 9.34 -8.28 -42.31
N ILE A 5 10.62 -7.97 -42.06
CA ILE A 5 11.70 -8.96 -41.99
C ILE A 5 12.38 -8.90 -40.61
N SER A 6 11.74 -8.29 -39.62
CA SER A 6 12.24 -8.16 -38.25
C SER A 6 12.49 -9.50 -37.57
N ARG A 7 13.37 -9.49 -36.57
CA ARG A 7 13.90 -10.69 -35.94
C ARG A 7 13.86 -10.63 -34.44
N ASP A 8 13.68 -11.82 -33.88
CA ASP A 8 13.91 -12.11 -32.49
C ASP A 8 15.36 -12.58 -32.31
N HIS A 9 16.10 -11.89 -31.44
CA HIS A 9 17.55 -12.02 -31.23
C HIS A 9 17.98 -13.45 -30.82
N LEU A 10 17.04 -14.28 -30.34
CA LEU A 10 17.25 -15.65 -29.89
C LEU A 10 17.17 -16.70 -31.01
N SER A 11 16.69 -16.33 -32.21
CA SER A 11 16.58 -17.26 -33.34
C SER A 11 17.89 -17.39 -34.13
N SER A 12 18.88 -18.03 -33.52
CA SER A 12 20.21 -18.34 -34.10
C SER A 12 20.17 -19.19 -35.39
N TYR A 13 19.00 -19.62 -35.83
CA TYR A 13 18.79 -20.47 -37.01
C TYR A 13 18.74 -19.72 -38.35
N TYR A 14 18.56 -18.39 -38.37
CA TYR A 14 18.35 -17.67 -39.62
C TYR A 14 19.65 -17.15 -40.26
N LYS A 15 20.02 -17.77 -41.40
CA LYS A 15 21.19 -17.44 -42.23
C LYS A 15 21.10 -16.12 -43.01
N PHE A 16 19.93 -15.48 -43.07
CA PHE A 16 19.77 -14.25 -43.85
C PHE A 16 20.53 -13.09 -43.18
N LYS A 17 21.24 -12.28 -43.95
CA LYS A 17 22.07 -11.19 -43.45
C LYS A 17 21.60 -9.90 -44.12
N LEU A 18 21.22 -8.92 -43.32
CA LEU A 18 20.82 -7.62 -43.86
C LEU A 18 22.09 -6.82 -44.22
N THR A 19 22.28 -6.60 -45.53
CA THR A 19 23.41 -5.84 -46.08
C THR A 19 22.92 -4.58 -46.78
N ARG A 20 23.85 -3.67 -47.10
CA ARG A 20 23.52 -2.44 -47.84
C ARG A 20 22.92 -2.77 -49.20
N ARG A 21 23.43 -3.81 -49.87
CA ARG A 21 22.92 -4.31 -51.16
C ARG A 21 21.45 -4.75 -51.05
N VAL A 22 21.08 -5.46 -49.99
CA VAL A 22 19.70 -5.91 -49.77
C VAL A 22 18.77 -4.71 -49.58
N LEU A 23 19.17 -3.71 -48.80
CA LEU A 23 18.39 -2.49 -48.63
C LEU A 23 18.21 -1.71 -49.95
N ASN A 24 19.26 -1.61 -50.78
CA ASN A 24 19.15 -1.00 -52.12
C ASN A 24 18.13 -1.74 -52.98
N LEU A 25 18.17 -3.08 -52.99
CA LEU A 25 17.21 -3.89 -53.74
C LEU A 25 15.76 -3.64 -53.28
N PHE A 26 15.53 -3.47 -51.98
CA PHE A 26 14.20 -3.12 -51.47
C PHE A 26 13.74 -1.76 -52.01
N VAL A 27 14.62 -0.75 -51.96
CA VAL A 27 14.30 0.61 -52.43
C VAL A 27 14.04 0.65 -53.93
N GLU A 28 14.83 -0.07 -54.72
CA GLU A 28 14.73 -0.12 -56.19
C GLU A 28 13.48 -0.90 -56.65
N ASN A 29 13.22 -2.06 -56.05
CA ASN A 29 12.21 -3.00 -56.57
C ASN A 29 10.85 -2.86 -55.87
N LEU A 30 10.80 -2.42 -54.62
CA LEU A 30 9.55 -2.27 -53.87
C LEU A 30 9.03 -0.82 -53.95
N VAL A 31 8.72 -0.36 -55.16
CA VAL A 31 8.30 1.03 -55.44
C VAL A 31 7.03 1.49 -54.69
N ASN A 32 6.24 0.55 -54.20
CA ASN A 32 5.01 0.77 -53.41
C ASN A 32 5.20 0.45 -51.92
N LEU A 33 6.44 0.37 -51.44
CA LEU A 33 6.76 0.17 -50.02
C LEU A 33 6.34 1.40 -49.22
N THR A 34 5.48 1.19 -48.23
CA THR A 34 5.00 2.22 -47.30
C THR A 34 5.43 1.91 -45.87
N SER A 35 5.83 0.67 -45.59
CA SER A 35 6.25 0.24 -44.26
C SER A 35 7.32 -0.83 -44.41
N LEU A 36 8.41 -0.67 -43.68
CA LEU A 36 9.54 -1.59 -43.66
C LEU A 36 9.91 -1.84 -42.20
N ASP A 37 9.99 -3.10 -41.80
CA ASP A 37 10.50 -3.47 -40.49
C ASP A 37 11.75 -4.33 -40.63
N ILE A 38 12.86 -3.82 -40.09
CA ILE A 38 14.17 -4.47 -40.06
C ILE A 38 14.70 -4.56 -38.62
N SER A 39 13.82 -4.50 -37.63
CA SER A 39 14.19 -4.61 -36.21
C SER A 39 14.92 -5.92 -35.89
N GLY A 40 15.83 -5.85 -34.91
CA GLY A 40 16.63 -6.99 -34.46
C GLY A 40 17.74 -7.45 -35.43
N HIS A 41 17.98 -6.75 -36.54
CA HIS A 41 19.10 -7.04 -37.43
C HIS A 41 20.38 -6.31 -37.02
N THR A 42 21.49 -7.06 -36.99
CA THR A 42 22.83 -6.48 -36.94
C THR A 42 23.28 -6.05 -38.34
N MET A 43 23.58 -4.76 -38.52
CA MET A 43 24.11 -4.25 -39.79
C MET A 43 25.59 -4.63 -39.95
N LEU A 44 25.91 -5.42 -40.97
CA LEU A 44 27.28 -5.91 -41.23
C LEU A 44 28.14 -4.94 -42.07
N GLU A 45 27.50 -4.00 -42.75
CA GLU A 45 28.14 -3.04 -43.64
C GLU A 45 27.76 -1.62 -43.24
N ASN A 46 28.66 -0.66 -43.47
CA ASN A 46 28.34 0.73 -43.20
C ASN A 46 27.25 1.24 -44.17
N CYS A 47 26.03 1.31 -43.65
CA CYS A 47 24.88 1.87 -44.35
C CYS A 47 24.70 3.36 -44.09
N THR A 48 25.59 3.99 -43.31
CA THR A 48 25.55 5.42 -43.06
C THR A 48 26.23 6.21 -44.17
N ILE A 49 25.78 7.45 -44.33
CA ILE A 49 26.48 8.45 -45.15
C ILE A 49 27.76 8.91 -44.44
N PRO A 50 28.78 9.43 -45.17
CA PRO A 50 30.00 9.94 -44.55
C PRO A 50 29.73 11.08 -43.55
N SER A 51 30.42 11.08 -42.41
CA SER A 51 30.24 12.03 -41.28
C SER A 51 30.28 13.52 -41.67
N MET A 52 30.96 13.88 -42.77
CA MET A 52 30.99 15.26 -43.30
C MET A 52 29.61 15.75 -43.80
N GLU A 53 28.73 14.85 -44.24
CA GLU A 53 27.35 15.15 -44.71
C GLU A 53 26.31 15.06 -43.58
N GLU A 54 26.70 14.59 -42.39
CA GLU A 54 25.81 14.43 -41.23
C GLU A 54 25.59 15.77 -40.46
N LYS A 55 26.18 16.87 -40.95
CA LYS A 55 26.24 18.17 -40.25
C LYS A 55 24.86 18.80 -39.99
N MET A 56 24.58 18.94 -38.70
CA MET A 56 23.76 19.93 -37.96
C MET A 56 22.64 20.64 -38.74
N GLY A 57 21.42 20.16 -38.51
CA GLY A 57 20.16 20.79 -38.90
C GLY A 57 18.97 20.12 -38.20
N GLN A 58 17.75 20.65 -38.38
CA GLN A 58 16.54 19.99 -37.89
C GLN A 58 16.37 18.60 -38.55
N THR A 59 15.84 17.63 -37.79
CA THR A 59 15.52 16.29 -38.30
C THR A 59 14.65 16.39 -39.55
N SER A 60 14.92 15.54 -40.55
CA SER A 60 14.21 15.55 -41.83
C SER A 60 13.80 14.14 -42.21
N ILE A 61 12.57 14.02 -42.73
CA ILE A 61 12.00 12.77 -43.24
C ILE A 61 12.16 12.63 -44.76
N GLU A 62 12.71 13.64 -45.44
CA GLU A 62 12.90 13.59 -46.89
C GLU A 62 13.91 12.49 -47.26
N PRO A 63 13.54 11.54 -48.13
CA PRO A 63 14.44 10.49 -48.59
C PRO A 63 15.82 10.99 -49.01
N ALA A 64 15.88 12.03 -49.85
CA ALA A 64 17.13 12.58 -50.37
C ALA A 64 18.13 13.02 -49.29
N LYS A 65 17.64 13.39 -48.10
CA LYS A 65 18.45 13.81 -46.94
C LYS A 65 18.76 12.67 -45.97
N SER A 66 18.33 11.44 -46.27
CA SER A 66 18.48 10.31 -45.35
C SER A 66 19.94 10.06 -44.98
N SER A 67 20.16 9.81 -43.69
CA SER A 67 21.42 9.33 -43.12
C SER A 67 21.66 7.85 -43.42
N ILE A 68 20.63 7.11 -43.85
CA ILE A 68 20.72 5.70 -44.25
C ILE A 68 20.85 5.68 -45.78
N ALA A 69 22.06 5.47 -46.29
CA ALA A 69 22.41 5.70 -47.69
C ALA A 69 21.46 5.00 -48.69
N PRO A 70 21.05 3.73 -48.51
CA PRO A 70 20.05 3.10 -49.36
C PRO A 70 18.71 3.85 -49.44
N PHE A 71 18.25 4.42 -48.33
CA PHE A 71 16.95 5.07 -48.25
C PHE A 71 16.90 6.44 -48.93
N ARG A 72 18.03 6.98 -49.41
CA ARG A 72 18.05 8.14 -50.32
C ARG A 72 17.32 7.88 -51.64
N GLY A 73 17.22 6.63 -52.08
CA GLY A 73 16.49 6.24 -53.28
C GLY A 73 14.97 6.11 -53.11
N LEU A 74 14.43 6.27 -51.89
CA LEU A 74 12.98 6.19 -51.70
C LEU A 74 12.27 7.34 -52.40
N LYS A 75 11.15 7.04 -53.08
CA LYS A 75 10.33 8.06 -53.76
C LYS A 75 9.56 8.97 -52.80
N ARG A 76 9.34 8.51 -51.57
CA ARG A 76 8.60 9.20 -50.51
C ARG A 76 9.01 8.65 -49.14
N PRO A 77 8.82 9.40 -48.04
CA PRO A 77 9.03 8.89 -46.70
C PRO A 77 8.13 7.66 -46.44
N LEU A 78 8.63 6.70 -45.67
CA LEU A 78 7.84 5.56 -45.21
C LEU A 78 6.82 6.01 -44.16
N GLN A 79 5.66 5.37 -44.11
CA GLN A 79 4.68 5.55 -43.03
C GLN A 79 5.22 4.98 -41.72
N PHE A 80 5.91 3.83 -41.80
CA PHE A 80 6.56 3.20 -40.66
C PHE A 80 7.91 2.61 -41.06
N LEU A 81 8.91 2.80 -40.21
CA LEU A 81 10.22 2.18 -40.34
C LEU A 81 10.64 1.56 -39.01
N GLY A 82 10.66 0.23 -38.95
CA GLY A 82 11.04 -0.53 -37.77
C GLY A 82 12.55 -0.68 -37.67
N LEU A 83 13.17 -0.02 -36.68
CA LEU A 83 14.62 0.01 -36.46
C LEU A 83 15.01 -0.35 -35.03
N PHE A 84 14.07 -0.84 -34.21
CA PHE A 84 14.34 -1.34 -32.86
C PHE A 84 15.51 -2.33 -32.84
N GLU A 85 16.46 -2.12 -31.92
CA GLU A 85 17.70 -2.91 -31.80
C GLU A 85 18.59 -2.91 -33.06
N THR A 86 18.51 -1.86 -33.87
CA THR A 86 19.45 -1.62 -34.97
C THR A 86 20.26 -0.35 -34.71
N SER A 87 21.53 -0.33 -35.10
CA SER A 87 22.36 0.89 -35.00
C SER A 87 21.84 2.05 -35.85
N LEU A 88 20.98 1.77 -36.83
CA LEU A 88 20.42 2.75 -37.76
C LEU A 88 19.39 3.68 -37.09
N CYS A 89 18.72 3.25 -36.02
CA CYS A 89 17.72 4.09 -35.34
C CYS A 89 18.33 5.33 -34.66
N ARG A 90 19.66 5.31 -34.41
CA ARG A 90 20.40 6.39 -33.76
C ARG A 90 20.73 7.56 -34.70
N LEU A 91 20.60 7.33 -36.01
CA LEU A 91 20.89 8.33 -37.03
C LEU A 91 19.91 9.52 -36.97
N THR A 92 20.30 10.63 -37.59
CA THR A 92 19.57 11.90 -37.48
C THR A 92 18.44 12.02 -38.49
N HIS A 93 18.68 11.68 -39.76
CA HIS A 93 17.69 11.83 -40.84
C HIS A 93 17.16 10.46 -41.27
N ILE A 94 16.05 10.05 -40.65
CA ILE A 94 15.37 8.79 -40.93
C ILE A 94 14.10 9.09 -41.74
N PRO A 95 13.97 8.58 -42.98
CA PRO A 95 12.93 9.00 -43.91
C PRO A 95 11.61 8.27 -43.67
N ALA A 96 11.04 8.44 -42.47
CA ALA A 96 9.78 7.84 -42.08
C ALA A 96 8.99 8.73 -41.10
N TYR A 97 7.66 8.65 -41.15
CA TYR A 97 6.76 9.36 -40.24
C TYR A 97 6.74 8.75 -38.84
N LYS A 98 6.83 7.41 -38.74
CA LYS A 98 6.89 6.67 -37.47
C LYS A 98 8.09 5.75 -37.49
N VAL A 99 8.96 5.86 -36.49
CA VAL A 99 10.19 5.08 -36.37
C VAL A 99 10.17 4.32 -35.06
N SER A 100 10.29 2.99 -35.10
CA SER A 100 10.59 2.20 -33.89
C SER A 100 12.11 2.14 -33.68
N GLY A 101 12.58 2.12 -32.44
CA GLY A 101 14.01 2.25 -32.16
C GLY A 101 14.33 2.29 -30.67
N ASP A 102 15.63 2.36 -30.34
CA ASP A 102 16.13 2.45 -28.97
C ASP A 102 16.76 3.82 -28.64
N LYS A 103 16.66 4.82 -29.53
CA LYS A 103 17.33 6.12 -29.38
C LYS A 103 16.71 7.01 -28.30
N ASN A 104 15.38 7.03 -28.21
CA ASN A 104 14.63 7.97 -27.38
C ASN A 104 13.22 7.44 -27.04
N GLU A 105 12.52 8.16 -26.15
CA GLU A 105 11.17 7.82 -25.70
C GLU A 105 10.19 7.58 -26.87
N GLU A 106 10.15 8.48 -27.85
CA GLU A 106 9.21 8.36 -28.98
C GLU A 106 9.43 7.07 -29.78
N GLN A 107 10.69 6.73 -30.08
CA GLN A 107 11.04 5.51 -30.78
C GLN A 107 10.70 4.25 -29.98
N VAL A 108 10.90 4.28 -28.66
CA VAL A 108 10.56 3.18 -27.76
C VAL A 108 9.04 3.00 -27.69
N LEU A 109 8.26 4.08 -27.55
CA LEU A 109 6.80 4.01 -27.56
C LEU A 109 6.25 3.51 -28.91
N ASN A 110 6.86 3.93 -30.02
CA ASN A 110 6.54 3.41 -31.35
C ASN A 110 6.83 1.91 -31.45
N ALA A 111 7.90 1.41 -30.82
CA ALA A 111 8.21 -0.01 -30.78
C ALA A 111 7.17 -0.79 -29.97
N ILE A 112 6.84 -0.35 -28.74
CA ILE A 112 5.83 -1.02 -27.93
C ILE A 112 4.50 -1.09 -28.69
N GLU A 113 4.06 0.02 -29.28
CA GLU A 113 2.82 0.06 -30.05
C GLU A 113 2.83 -0.85 -31.28
N ALA A 114 3.93 -0.92 -32.03
CA ALA A 114 4.04 -1.74 -33.22
C ALA A 114 4.08 -3.25 -32.92
N TYR A 115 4.69 -3.64 -31.79
CA TYR A 115 5.05 -5.03 -31.52
C TYR A 115 4.11 -5.73 -30.54
N THR A 116 3.34 -4.99 -29.74
CA THR A 116 2.51 -5.55 -28.66
C THR A 116 1.60 -6.68 -29.12
N GLU A 117 0.98 -6.65 -30.30
CA GLU A 117 0.02 -7.70 -30.65
C GLU A 117 0.67 -9.02 -31.10
N HIS A 118 1.91 -8.98 -31.63
CA HIS A 118 2.46 -10.10 -32.40
C HIS A 118 3.89 -10.50 -32.05
N ARG A 119 4.63 -9.67 -31.29
CA ARG A 119 6.06 -9.86 -31.02
C ARG A 119 6.37 -9.63 -29.53
N PRO A 120 5.95 -10.55 -28.63
CA PRO A 120 6.05 -10.36 -27.19
C PRO A 120 7.50 -10.16 -26.71
N GLU A 121 8.47 -10.85 -27.32
CA GLU A 121 9.88 -10.70 -26.95
C GLU A 121 10.41 -9.29 -27.22
N ILE A 122 10.11 -8.72 -28.39
CA ILE A 122 10.48 -7.33 -28.74
C ILE A 122 9.75 -6.36 -27.83
N THR A 123 8.44 -6.58 -27.59
CA THR A 123 7.64 -5.75 -26.68
C THR A 123 8.21 -5.73 -25.27
N SER A 124 8.61 -6.86 -24.71
CA SER A 124 9.22 -6.92 -23.37
C SER A 124 10.49 -6.08 -23.28
N ARG A 125 11.38 -6.17 -24.30
CA ARG A 125 12.62 -5.39 -24.36
C ARG A 125 12.36 -3.89 -24.56
N ALA A 126 11.39 -3.53 -25.39
CA ALA A 126 10.98 -2.15 -25.58
C ALA A 126 10.39 -1.54 -24.29
N ILE A 127 9.56 -2.29 -23.56
CA ILE A 127 9.04 -1.87 -22.25
C ILE A 127 10.19 -1.74 -21.23
N ASN A 128 11.20 -2.60 -21.28
CA ASN A 128 12.36 -2.48 -20.40
C ASN A 128 13.15 -1.18 -20.65
N LEU A 129 13.32 -0.77 -21.91
CA LEU A 129 13.91 0.53 -22.24
C LEU A 129 13.05 1.69 -21.76
N LEU A 130 11.72 1.58 -21.88
CA LEU A 130 10.81 2.59 -21.34
C LEU A 130 10.93 2.69 -19.81
N PHE A 131 11.08 1.57 -19.12
CA PHE A 131 11.39 1.53 -17.69
C PHE A 131 12.70 2.27 -17.37
N ASP A 132 13.77 2.02 -18.12
CA ASP A 132 15.06 2.68 -17.90
C ASP A 132 14.96 4.20 -18.11
N ILE A 133 14.22 4.64 -19.13
CA ILE A 133 13.94 6.06 -19.38
C ILE A 133 13.13 6.66 -18.22
N ALA A 134 12.00 6.06 -17.86
CA ALA A 134 11.08 6.57 -16.84
C ALA A 134 11.70 6.59 -15.42
N ARG A 135 12.71 5.75 -15.17
CA ARG A 135 13.46 5.74 -13.91
C ARG A 135 14.41 6.94 -13.79
N ILE A 136 14.98 7.41 -14.90
CA ILE A 136 16.05 8.41 -14.90
C ILE A 136 15.50 9.81 -15.20
N GLU A 137 14.51 9.90 -16.08
CA GLU A 137 13.99 11.16 -16.61
C GLU A 137 12.47 11.22 -16.54
N ARG A 138 11.91 12.44 -16.61
CA ARG A 138 10.46 12.63 -16.67
C ARG A 138 9.93 12.17 -18.03
N CYS A 139 8.93 11.28 -18.02
CA CYS A 139 8.27 10.80 -19.23
C CYS A 139 7.45 11.92 -19.87
N SER A 140 7.74 12.24 -21.13
CA SER A 140 7.10 13.35 -21.84
C SER A 140 5.73 12.98 -22.40
N GLN A 141 5.54 11.72 -22.79
CA GLN A 141 4.30 11.17 -23.35
C GLN A 141 3.64 10.18 -22.37
N LEU A 142 3.50 10.59 -21.10
CA LEU A 142 3.02 9.73 -20.01
C LEU A 142 1.74 8.96 -20.33
N LEU A 143 0.70 9.64 -20.83
CA LEU A 143 -0.60 9.01 -21.11
C LEU A 143 -0.48 7.90 -22.16
N ARG A 144 0.35 8.13 -23.18
CA ARG A 144 0.62 7.15 -24.23
C ARG A 144 1.42 5.97 -23.66
N ALA A 145 2.46 6.26 -22.87
CA ALA A 145 3.26 5.24 -22.19
C ALA A 145 2.40 4.32 -21.30
N LEU A 146 1.57 4.89 -20.43
CA LEU A 146 0.65 4.13 -19.58
C LEU A 146 -0.31 3.26 -20.40
N GLN A 147 -0.95 3.84 -21.43
CA GLN A 147 -1.90 3.09 -22.26
C GLN A 147 -1.22 1.90 -22.97
N LEU A 148 0.00 2.09 -23.46
CA LEU A 148 0.77 1.05 -24.13
C LEU A 148 1.18 -0.07 -23.16
N VAL A 149 1.70 0.27 -21.98
CA VAL A 149 2.08 -0.72 -20.96
C VAL A 149 0.87 -1.49 -20.45
N ILE A 150 -0.26 -0.81 -20.18
CA ILE A 150 -1.54 -1.46 -19.81
C ILE A 150 -2.00 -2.42 -20.90
N THR A 151 -1.88 -2.03 -22.17
CA THR A 151 -2.28 -2.87 -23.31
C THR A 151 -1.40 -4.10 -23.41
N ALA A 152 -0.08 -3.96 -23.28
CA ALA A 152 0.87 -5.07 -23.30
C ALA A 152 0.61 -6.08 -22.16
N LEU A 153 0.40 -5.59 -20.92
CA LEU A 153 0.10 -6.44 -19.78
C LEU A 153 -1.23 -7.20 -19.92
N LYS A 154 -2.24 -6.59 -20.57
CA LYS A 154 -3.52 -7.24 -20.85
C LYS A 154 -3.42 -8.27 -21.99
N CYS A 155 -2.69 -7.92 -23.05
CA CYS A 155 -2.52 -8.77 -24.21
C CYS A 155 -1.73 -10.03 -23.86
N HIS A 156 -0.68 -9.88 -23.06
CA HIS A 156 0.25 -10.95 -22.69
C HIS A 156 0.18 -11.28 -21.21
N LYS A 157 -1.00 -11.68 -20.75
CA LYS A 157 -1.22 -12.08 -19.35
C LYS A 157 -0.37 -13.30 -18.94
N ASP A 158 -0.04 -14.20 -19.88
CA ASP A 158 0.69 -15.43 -19.63
C ASP A 158 2.19 -15.34 -20.00
N ASP A 159 2.67 -14.16 -20.43
CA ASP A 159 4.10 -13.91 -20.69
C ASP A 159 4.80 -13.31 -19.47
N LYS A 160 5.61 -14.14 -18.81
CA LYS A 160 6.38 -13.74 -17.63
C LYS A 160 7.26 -12.50 -17.85
N ASN A 161 7.94 -12.39 -18.99
CA ASN A 161 8.89 -11.30 -19.22
C ASN A 161 8.17 -9.96 -19.36
N ILE A 162 7.04 -9.95 -20.06
CA ILE A 162 6.19 -8.75 -20.18
C ILE A 162 5.59 -8.37 -18.83
N GLN A 163 5.17 -9.34 -18.02
CA GLN A 163 4.61 -9.05 -16.70
C GLN A 163 5.66 -8.46 -15.75
N VAL A 164 6.89 -8.97 -15.78
CA VAL A 164 8.02 -8.43 -15.02
C VAL A 164 8.38 -7.01 -15.48
N THR A 165 8.62 -6.79 -16.77
CA THR A 165 9.07 -5.47 -17.27
C THR A 165 7.94 -4.44 -17.23
N GLY A 166 6.71 -4.83 -17.56
CA GLY A 166 5.54 -3.97 -17.54
C GLY A 166 5.15 -3.52 -16.14
N SER A 167 5.14 -4.44 -15.15
CA SER A 167 4.89 -4.05 -13.75
C SER A 167 5.97 -3.11 -13.21
N ALA A 168 7.24 -3.32 -13.58
CA ALA A 168 8.34 -2.43 -13.21
C ALA A 168 8.17 -1.03 -13.82
N ALA A 169 7.80 -0.95 -15.10
CA ALA A 169 7.55 0.32 -15.78
C ALA A 169 6.37 1.08 -15.14
N LEU A 170 5.27 0.38 -14.79
CA LEU A 170 4.11 1.01 -14.17
C LEU A 170 4.45 1.72 -12.87
N PHE A 171 5.31 1.16 -12.02
CA PHE A 171 5.73 1.79 -10.77
C PHE A 171 6.28 3.21 -10.98
N TYR A 172 7.15 3.41 -11.97
CA TYR A 172 7.71 4.72 -12.27
C TYR A 172 6.72 5.64 -13.00
N LEU A 173 5.91 5.07 -13.90
CA LEU A 173 4.89 5.82 -14.65
C LEU A 173 3.69 6.24 -13.78
N THR A 174 3.53 5.69 -12.57
CA THR A 174 2.48 6.10 -11.62
C THR A 174 2.98 6.90 -10.43
N ASN A 175 4.22 7.39 -10.46
CA ASN A 175 4.76 8.24 -9.41
C ASN A 175 3.85 9.47 -9.13
N SER A 176 3.81 9.94 -7.89
CA SER A 176 2.93 11.00 -7.39
C SER A 176 3.07 12.32 -8.18
N GLU A 177 4.23 12.58 -8.78
CA GLU A 177 4.48 13.72 -9.65
C GLU A 177 3.56 13.76 -10.89
N TYR A 178 3.13 12.59 -11.37
CA TYR A 178 2.25 12.45 -12.53
C TYR A 178 0.76 12.44 -12.18
N ARG A 179 0.41 12.55 -10.90
CA ARG A 179 -0.97 12.36 -10.41
C ARG A 179 -1.97 13.29 -11.10
N MET A 180 -1.59 14.53 -11.38
CA MET A 180 -2.45 15.53 -12.03
C MET A 180 -2.71 15.24 -13.51
N GLU A 181 -1.84 14.47 -14.16
CA GLU A 181 -1.97 14.09 -15.57
C GLU A 181 -2.89 12.85 -15.74
N GLN A 182 -3.14 12.10 -14.67
CA GLN A 182 -3.83 10.81 -14.73
C GLN A 182 -5.31 10.92 -14.33
N SER A 183 -6.19 10.61 -15.28
CA SER A 183 -7.62 10.48 -14.96
C SER A 183 -7.89 9.34 -13.98
N VAL A 184 -8.98 9.45 -13.21
CA VAL A 184 -9.47 8.36 -12.32
C VAL A 184 -9.65 7.05 -13.10
N LYS A 185 -10.15 7.13 -14.33
CA LYS A 185 -10.34 5.96 -15.21
C LYS A 185 -9.02 5.26 -15.53
N LEU A 186 -7.98 6.02 -15.87
CA LEU A 186 -6.66 5.47 -16.18
C LEU A 186 -6.03 4.82 -14.94
N ARG A 187 -6.10 5.48 -13.78
CA ARG A 187 -5.62 4.93 -12.50
C ARG A 187 -6.29 3.61 -12.14
N ARG A 188 -7.62 3.51 -12.29
CA ARG A 188 -8.36 2.25 -12.10
C ARG A 188 -7.90 1.14 -13.06
N GLN A 189 -7.58 1.47 -14.31
CA GLN A 189 -7.05 0.50 -15.27
C GLN A 189 -5.66 0.00 -14.86
N VAL A 190 -4.80 0.87 -14.33
CA VAL A 190 -3.49 0.47 -13.77
C VAL A 190 -3.68 -0.49 -12.61
N ILE A 191 -4.52 -0.13 -11.63
CA ILE A 191 -4.81 -1.00 -10.47
C ILE A 191 -5.31 -2.37 -10.94
N GLN A 192 -6.24 -2.42 -11.90
CA GLN A 192 -6.74 -3.69 -12.44
C GLN A 192 -5.63 -4.57 -13.05
N VAL A 193 -4.73 -4.02 -13.87
CA VAL A 193 -3.66 -4.84 -14.48
C VAL A 193 -2.60 -5.27 -13.47
N VAL A 194 -2.32 -4.43 -12.47
CA VAL A 194 -1.43 -4.77 -11.35
C VAL A 194 -1.98 -5.97 -10.58
N LEU A 195 -3.27 -5.95 -10.23
CA LEU A 195 -3.91 -7.06 -9.53
C LEU A 195 -4.00 -8.33 -10.40
N ASN A 196 -4.24 -8.20 -11.71
CA ASN A 196 -4.19 -9.35 -12.64
C ASN A 196 -2.80 -10.02 -12.62
N GLY A 197 -1.74 -9.22 -12.62
CA GLY A 197 -0.36 -9.71 -12.52
C GLY A 197 -0.10 -10.42 -11.20
N MET A 198 -0.59 -9.87 -10.08
CA MET A 198 -0.48 -10.49 -8.76
C MET A 198 -1.24 -11.81 -8.64
N GLU A 199 -2.38 -11.97 -9.32
CA GLU A 199 -3.10 -13.25 -9.36
C GLU A 199 -2.33 -14.30 -10.16
N SER A 200 -1.81 -13.89 -11.31
CA SER A 200 -1.24 -14.81 -12.30
C SER A 200 0.19 -15.25 -11.95
N TYR A 201 0.96 -14.42 -11.22
CA TYR A 201 2.37 -14.67 -10.94
C TYR A 201 2.71 -14.52 -9.47
N GLN A 202 3.02 -15.62 -8.80
CA GLN A 202 3.45 -15.62 -7.40
C GLN A 202 4.96 -15.31 -7.23
N GLU A 203 5.67 -14.96 -8.31
CA GLU A 203 7.09 -14.63 -8.26
C GLU A 203 7.35 -13.31 -7.55
N VAL A 204 8.36 -13.30 -6.67
CA VAL A 204 8.71 -12.16 -5.80
C VAL A 204 8.86 -10.85 -6.58
N THR A 205 9.48 -10.88 -7.76
CA THR A 205 9.70 -9.68 -8.57
C THR A 205 8.39 -9.03 -9.02
N VAL A 206 7.46 -9.79 -9.59
CA VAL A 206 6.17 -9.25 -10.07
C VAL A 206 5.36 -8.75 -8.88
N GLN A 207 5.27 -9.56 -7.82
CA GLN A 207 4.53 -9.19 -6.63
C GLN A 207 5.08 -7.92 -5.97
N ARG A 208 6.40 -7.79 -5.86
CA ARG A 208 7.05 -6.59 -5.33
C ARG A 208 6.75 -5.36 -6.17
N ASN A 209 6.92 -5.44 -7.50
CA ASN A 209 6.63 -4.32 -8.41
C ASN A 209 5.16 -3.89 -8.31
N CYS A 210 4.25 -4.86 -8.28
CA CYS A 210 2.83 -4.63 -8.14
C CYS A 210 2.49 -3.95 -6.81
N CYS A 211 2.95 -4.48 -5.68
CA CYS A 211 2.74 -3.87 -4.36
C CYS A 211 3.31 -2.45 -4.28
N LEU A 212 4.52 -2.20 -4.81
CA LEU A 212 5.09 -0.85 -4.88
C LEU A 212 4.24 0.10 -5.73
N THR A 213 3.71 -0.40 -6.85
CA THR A 213 2.80 0.38 -7.71
C THR A 213 1.51 0.72 -6.97
N LEU A 214 0.97 -0.20 -6.16
CA LEU A 214 -0.22 0.06 -5.33
C LEU A 214 0.01 1.17 -4.29
N CYS A 215 1.22 1.26 -3.73
CA CYS A 215 1.58 2.33 -2.78
C CYS A 215 1.58 3.74 -3.39
N ASN A 216 1.56 3.89 -4.72
CA ASN A 216 1.48 5.19 -5.38
C ASN A 216 0.05 5.78 -5.40
N PHE A 217 -0.96 4.98 -5.03
CA PHE A 217 -2.36 5.39 -5.00
C PHE A 217 -2.81 5.73 -3.57
N SER A 218 -3.88 6.53 -3.45
CA SER A 218 -4.49 6.80 -2.15
C SER A 218 -5.22 5.55 -1.65
N ILE A 219 -4.89 5.15 -0.41
CA ILE A 219 -5.39 3.95 0.24
C ILE A 219 -6.19 4.38 1.48
N PRO A 220 -7.44 3.94 1.65
CA PRO A 220 -8.14 2.91 0.86
C PRO A 220 -8.89 3.44 -0.39
N GLU A 221 -9.02 4.76 -0.59
CA GLU A 221 -10.04 5.36 -1.44
C GLU A 221 -9.96 4.96 -2.92
N GLU A 222 -8.75 4.81 -3.48
CA GLU A 222 -8.59 4.42 -4.88
C GLU A 222 -8.67 2.90 -5.09
N LEU A 223 -8.53 2.12 -4.02
CA LEU A 223 -8.54 0.65 -4.04
C LEU A 223 -9.91 0.07 -3.69
N GLU A 224 -10.81 0.88 -3.16
CA GLU A 224 -12.14 0.49 -2.69
C GLU A 224 -12.91 -0.37 -3.71
N PHE A 225 -12.89 -0.01 -5.00
CA PHE A 225 -13.59 -0.75 -6.06
C PHE A 225 -13.03 -2.17 -6.32
N GLN A 226 -11.89 -2.53 -5.72
CA GLN A 226 -11.28 -3.86 -5.74
C GLN A 226 -10.92 -4.33 -4.32
N TYR A 227 -11.52 -3.76 -3.28
CA TYR A 227 -11.07 -3.92 -1.89
C TYR A 227 -10.88 -5.38 -1.47
N ARG A 228 -11.90 -6.22 -1.72
CA ARG A 228 -11.86 -7.66 -1.44
C ARG A 228 -10.67 -8.34 -2.14
N ARG A 229 -10.52 -8.09 -3.43
CA ARG A 229 -9.49 -8.70 -4.27
C ARG A 229 -8.08 -8.32 -3.83
N VAL A 230 -7.87 -7.04 -3.49
CA VAL A 230 -6.59 -6.54 -2.98
C VAL A 230 -6.24 -7.23 -1.65
N ASN A 231 -7.18 -7.32 -0.72
CA ASN A 231 -6.95 -7.98 0.57
C ASN A 231 -6.66 -9.47 0.41
N GLU A 232 -7.41 -10.19 -0.43
CA GLU A 232 -7.15 -11.61 -0.72
C GLU A 232 -5.72 -11.83 -1.26
N LEU A 233 -5.26 -10.98 -2.19
CA LEU A 233 -3.91 -11.06 -2.74
C LEU A 233 -2.81 -10.75 -1.73
N LEU A 234 -2.98 -9.71 -0.92
CA LEU A 234 -2.02 -9.35 0.13
C LEU A 234 -1.94 -10.44 1.20
N LEU A 235 -3.07 -11.01 1.62
CA LEU A 235 -3.09 -12.13 2.56
C LEU A 235 -2.44 -13.39 1.97
N ASN A 236 -2.62 -13.65 0.67
CA ASN A 236 -1.94 -14.74 -0.01
C ASN A 236 -0.42 -14.57 0.00
N ILE A 237 0.09 -13.35 -0.25
CA ILE A 237 1.52 -13.03 -0.09
C ILE A 237 1.97 -13.32 1.35
N LEU A 238 1.26 -12.80 2.36
CA LEU A 238 1.70 -12.93 3.75
C LEU A 238 1.65 -14.38 4.29
N ASN A 239 0.84 -15.25 3.69
CA ASN A 239 0.67 -16.63 4.14
C ASN A 239 1.63 -17.65 3.50
N GLN A 240 2.42 -17.31 2.48
CA GLN A 240 3.33 -18.31 1.87
C GLN A 240 4.56 -18.56 2.75
N SER A 241 5.05 -19.80 2.78
CA SER A 241 6.05 -20.28 3.75
C SER A 241 7.44 -19.65 3.63
N ARG A 242 7.85 -19.24 2.43
CA ARG A 242 9.15 -18.60 2.16
C ARG A 242 8.93 -17.20 1.62
N GLN A 243 8.63 -16.26 2.53
CA GLN A 243 8.51 -14.86 2.18
C GLN A 243 9.87 -14.18 2.09
N ASP A 244 10.05 -13.42 1.02
CA ASP A 244 11.08 -12.39 0.95
C ASP A 244 10.72 -11.26 1.93
N GLU A 245 11.71 -10.77 2.68
CA GLU A 245 11.48 -9.79 3.73
C GLU A 245 11.00 -8.44 3.17
N SER A 246 11.46 -8.08 1.97
CA SER A 246 11.11 -6.81 1.33
C SER A 246 9.65 -6.79 0.91
N ILE A 247 9.15 -7.88 0.30
CA ILE A 247 7.74 -7.98 -0.08
C ILE A 247 6.83 -8.07 1.14
N GLN A 248 7.21 -8.82 2.17
CA GLN A 248 6.45 -8.92 3.41
C GLN A 248 6.23 -7.54 4.02
N ARG A 249 7.28 -6.71 4.11
CA ARG A 249 7.19 -5.35 4.66
C ARG A 249 6.20 -4.48 3.88
N ILE A 250 6.22 -4.54 2.55
CA ILE A 250 5.30 -3.75 1.71
C ILE A 250 3.87 -4.26 1.88
N ALA A 251 3.66 -5.59 1.89
CA ALA A 251 2.34 -6.17 2.00
C ALA A 251 1.67 -5.85 3.36
N VAL A 252 2.41 -5.94 4.48
CA VAL A 252 1.88 -5.55 5.79
C VAL A 252 1.57 -4.05 5.85
N HIS A 253 2.42 -3.21 5.26
CA HIS A 253 2.15 -1.77 5.18
C HIS A 253 0.84 -1.48 4.42
N LEU A 254 0.64 -2.10 3.25
CA LEU A 254 -0.60 -2.00 2.47
C LEU A 254 -1.82 -2.50 3.27
N CYS A 255 -1.70 -3.66 3.93
CA CYS A 255 -2.76 -4.19 4.78
C CYS A 255 -3.15 -3.22 5.90
N ASN A 256 -2.17 -2.64 6.62
CA ASN A 256 -2.45 -1.67 7.67
C ASN A 256 -3.18 -0.42 7.14
N ALA A 257 -2.74 0.09 5.99
CA ALA A 257 -3.38 1.24 5.34
C ALA A 257 -4.83 0.93 4.91
N LEU A 258 -5.08 -0.27 4.40
CA LEU A 258 -6.41 -0.71 3.94
C LEU A 258 -7.43 -0.88 5.06
N VAL A 259 -7.01 -1.24 6.28
CA VAL A 259 -7.94 -1.43 7.41
C VAL A 259 -8.10 -0.16 8.26
N CYS A 260 -7.27 0.86 8.03
CA CYS A 260 -7.30 2.09 8.82
C CYS A 260 -8.60 2.87 8.63
N GLN A 261 -9.09 3.10 7.40
CA GLN A 261 -10.23 4.01 7.15
C GLN A 261 -11.38 3.34 6.39
N VAL A 262 -11.78 2.14 6.81
CA VAL A 262 -12.91 1.41 6.20
C VAL A 262 -14.04 1.22 7.19
N ASP A 263 -15.25 1.02 6.65
CA ASP A 263 -16.44 0.71 7.44
C ASP A 263 -16.36 -0.67 8.12
N ASN A 264 -17.30 -0.92 9.03
CA ASN A 264 -17.30 -2.14 9.84
C ASN A 264 -17.58 -3.39 9.00
N ASP A 265 -18.42 -3.31 7.95
CA ASP A 265 -18.71 -4.42 7.05
C ASP A 265 -17.44 -4.92 6.33
N HIS A 266 -16.61 -3.99 5.85
CA HIS A 266 -15.33 -4.32 5.24
C HIS A 266 -14.34 -4.92 6.25
N LYS A 267 -14.26 -4.37 7.47
CA LYS A 267 -13.41 -4.93 8.55
C LYS A 267 -13.81 -6.36 8.90
N GLU A 268 -15.10 -6.64 9.05
CA GLU A 268 -15.60 -7.99 9.32
C GLU A 268 -15.31 -8.96 8.17
N ALA A 269 -15.54 -8.53 6.93
CA ALA A 269 -15.27 -9.35 5.75
C ALA A 269 -13.79 -9.74 5.66
N VAL A 270 -12.88 -8.79 5.89
CA VAL A 270 -11.43 -9.03 5.89
C VAL A 270 -11.00 -9.89 7.08
N GLY A 271 -11.62 -9.71 8.25
CA GLY A 271 -11.44 -10.60 9.39
C GLY A 271 -11.75 -12.06 9.04
N LYS A 272 -12.90 -12.30 8.42
CA LYS A 272 -13.37 -13.62 7.93
C LYS A 272 -12.46 -14.23 6.84
N MET A 273 -11.66 -13.42 6.13
CA MET A 273 -10.63 -13.89 5.19
C MET A 273 -9.36 -14.43 5.89
N GLY A 274 -9.27 -14.34 7.23
CA GLY A 274 -8.11 -14.81 8.00
C GLY A 274 -7.07 -13.73 8.26
N PHE A 275 -7.43 -12.44 8.15
CA PHE A 275 -6.52 -11.33 8.39
C PHE A 275 -5.96 -11.33 9.81
N VAL A 276 -6.83 -11.47 10.83
CA VAL A 276 -6.44 -11.47 12.25
C VAL A 276 -5.43 -12.59 12.52
N MET A 277 -5.72 -13.81 12.08
CA MET A 277 -4.83 -14.96 12.20
C MET A 277 -3.48 -14.71 11.49
N THR A 278 -3.50 -14.10 10.30
CA THR A 278 -2.28 -13.84 9.51
C THR A 278 -1.37 -12.86 10.24
N MET A 279 -1.90 -11.75 10.77
CA MET A 279 -1.11 -10.77 11.53
C MET A 279 -0.53 -11.37 12.81
N LEU A 280 -1.32 -12.16 13.55
CA LEU A 280 -0.84 -12.85 14.76
C LEU A 280 0.28 -13.85 14.46
N LYS A 281 0.23 -14.58 13.34
CA LYS A 281 1.34 -15.45 12.90
C LYS A 281 2.61 -14.66 12.60
N LEU A 282 2.49 -13.49 11.98
CA LEU A 282 3.65 -12.62 11.71
C LEU A 282 4.28 -12.11 13.01
N ILE A 283 3.45 -11.66 13.95
CA ILE A 283 3.88 -11.24 15.29
C ILE A 283 4.58 -12.39 16.01
N GLN A 284 3.97 -13.58 16.03
CA GLN A 284 4.56 -14.76 16.66
C GLN A 284 5.93 -15.11 16.08
N LYS A 285 6.07 -15.05 14.74
CA LYS A 285 7.36 -15.28 14.08
C LYS A 285 8.39 -14.23 14.49
N LYS A 286 8.06 -12.94 14.40
CA LYS A 286 8.97 -11.84 14.73
C LYS A 286 9.38 -11.85 16.20
N LEU A 287 8.47 -12.24 17.09
CA LEU A 287 8.74 -12.45 18.52
C LEU A 287 9.72 -13.62 18.74
N ALA A 288 9.52 -14.75 18.05
CA ALA A 288 10.45 -15.88 18.12
C ALA A 288 11.85 -15.51 17.59
N ASP A 289 11.90 -14.68 16.55
CA ASP A 289 13.14 -14.12 15.98
C ASP A 289 13.70 -12.94 16.82
N LYS A 290 13.05 -12.58 17.95
CA LYS A 290 13.42 -11.45 18.82
C LYS A 290 13.60 -10.13 18.09
N THR A 291 12.83 -9.92 17.03
CA THR A 291 12.93 -8.78 16.14
C THR A 291 11.69 -7.91 16.26
N CYS A 292 11.90 -6.64 16.62
CA CYS A 292 10.84 -5.62 16.61
C CYS A 292 11.16 -4.58 15.53
N ASP A 293 10.68 -4.85 14.32
CA ASP A 293 10.80 -4.00 13.14
C ASP A 293 9.43 -3.44 12.70
N GLN A 294 9.39 -2.75 11.55
CA GLN A 294 8.15 -2.21 11.00
C GLN A 294 7.09 -3.28 10.73
N VAL A 295 7.48 -4.53 10.45
CA VAL A 295 6.51 -5.62 10.25
C VAL A 295 5.79 -5.92 11.56
N MET A 296 6.52 -5.99 12.67
CA MET A 296 5.92 -6.15 14.01
C MET A 296 4.96 -4.98 14.33
N GLU A 297 5.43 -3.75 14.18
CA GLU A 297 4.66 -2.55 14.53
C GLU A 297 3.41 -2.40 13.66
N PHE A 298 3.52 -2.58 12.34
CA PHE A 298 2.38 -2.50 11.43
C PHE A 298 1.41 -3.67 11.59
N SER A 299 1.87 -4.87 11.99
CA SER A 299 0.96 -5.98 12.27
C SER A 299 0.07 -5.68 13.47
N TRP A 300 0.63 -5.15 14.56
CA TRP A 300 -0.14 -4.72 15.73
C TRP A 300 -1.04 -3.52 15.42
N SER A 301 -0.54 -2.54 14.65
CA SER A 301 -1.35 -1.39 14.20
C SER A 301 -2.54 -1.84 13.33
N ALA A 302 -2.33 -2.80 12.44
CA ALA A 302 -3.39 -3.36 11.60
C ALA A 302 -4.43 -4.12 12.44
N LEU A 303 -3.99 -4.88 13.44
CA LEU A 303 -4.89 -5.56 14.37
C LEU A 303 -5.68 -4.57 15.23
N TRP A 304 -5.07 -3.46 15.67
CA TRP A 304 -5.79 -2.40 16.38
C TRP A 304 -6.89 -1.80 15.50
N ASN A 305 -6.58 -1.47 14.25
CA ASN A 305 -7.54 -0.90 13.31
C ASN A 305 -8.69 -1.87 12.94
N ILE A 306 -8.39 -3.15 12.75
CA ILE A 306 -9.41 -4.14 12.34
C ILE A 306 -10.29 -4.61 13.49
N THR A 307 -9.91 -4.38 14.76
CA THR A 307 -10.70 -4.73 15.95
C THR A 307 -11.57 -3.58 16.45
N ASP A 308 -11.30 -2.36 15.99
CA ASP A 308 -12.08 -1.17 16.29
C ASP A 308 -13.54 -1.34 15.85
N GLU A 309 -14.46 -1.23 16.80
CA GLU A 309 -15.92 -1.42 16.65
C GLU A 309 -16.36 -2.73 15.98
N THR A 310 -15.58 -3.81 16.11
CA THR A 310 -15.87 -5.11 15.46
C THR A 310 -15.71 -6.29 16.43
N PRO A 311 -16.79 -6.67 17.15
CA PRO A 311 -16.75 -7.73 18.16
C PRO A 311 -16.22 -9.08 17.65
N ASP A 312 -16.62 -9.50 16.45
CA ASP A 312 -16.15 -10.75 15.83
C ASP A 312 -14.62 -10.78 15.68
N ASN A 313 -14.01 -9.67 15.29
CA ASN A 313 -12.56 -9.56 15.12
C ASN A 313 -11.84 -9.54 16.47
N CYS A 314 -12.40 -8.88 17.47
CA CYS A 314 -11.92 -8.94 18.86
C CYS A 314 -11.95 -10.38 19.41
N GLU A 315 -13.03 -11.12 19.14
CA GLU A 315 -13.14 -12.52 19.55
C GLU A 315 -12.11 -13.40 18.83
N MET A 316 -11.92 -13.21 17.52
CA MET A 316 -10.86 -13.90 16.77
C MET A 316 -9.48 -13.65 17.37
N PHE A 317 -9.16 -12.40 17.76
CA PHE A 317 -7.88 -12.08 18.40
C PHE A 317 -7.65 -12.92 19.67
N LEU A 318 -8.68 -13.04 20.53
CA LEU A 318 -8.59 -13.85 21.75
C LEU A 318 -8.44 -15.33 21.43
N ASN A 319 -9.27 -15.86 20.52
CA ASN A 319 -9.28 -17.26 20.12
C ASN A 319 -7.94 -17.72 19.50
N TYR A 320 -7.24 -16.83 18.80
CA TYR A 320 -5.93 -17.11 18.20
C TYR A 320 -4.74 -16.76 19.11
N SER A 321 -4.91 -16.84 20.44
CA SER A 321 -3.84 -16.62 21.44
C SER A 321 -3.24 -15.21 21.43
N GLY A 322 -3.99 -14.20 20.98
CA GLY A 322 -3.54 -12.81 20.94
C GLY A 322 -3.08 -12.27 22.29
N MET A 323 -3.77 -12.67 23.37
CA MET A 323 -3.41 -12.29 24.75
C MET A 323 -2.05 -12.81 25.18
N LYS A 324 -1.71 -14.05 24.78
CA LYS A 324 -0.40 -14.63 25.08
C LYS A 324 0.70 -13.85 24.35
N LEU A 325 0.50 -13.58 23.06
CA LEU A 325 1.45 -12.81 22.25
C LEU A 325 1.65 -11.40 22.80
N PHE A 326 0.58 -10.74 23.25
CA PHE A 326 0.67 -9.45 23.93
C PHE A 326 1.62 -9.49 25.14
N LEU A 327 1.40 -10.45 26.06
CA LEU A 327 2.20 -10.58 27.28
C LEU A 327 3.68 -10.90 26.98
N GLU A 328 3.93 -11.76 26.00
CA GLU A 328 5.29 -12.11 25.58
C GLU A 328 5.99 -10.94 24.87
N CYS A 329 5.29 -10.18 24.01
CA CYS A 329 5.82 -8.99 23.37
C CYS A 329 6.17 -7.89 24.38
N LEU A 330 5.28 -7.62 25.35
CA LEU A 330 5.54 -6.63 26.41
C LEU A 330 6.78 -6.99 27.24
N LYS A 331 6.98 -8.29 27.49
CA LYS A 331 8.14 -8.81 28.24
C LYS A 331 9.44 -8.73 27.43
N GLU A 332 9.40 -9.10 26.14
CA GLU A 332 10.60 -9.13 25.29
C GLU A 332 11.03 -7.73 24.83
N PHE A 333 10.08 -6.80 24.67
CA PHE A 333 10.32 -5.48 24.07
C PHE A 333 9.94 -4.28 24.98
N PRO A 334 10.38 -4.22 26.24
CA PRO A 334 9.90 -3.24 27.23
C PRO A 334 10.17 -1.76 26.86
N GLU A 335 11.14 -1.50 25.98
CA GLU A 335 11.52 -0.14 25.56
C GLU A 335 10.80 0.33 24.26
N LYS A 336 9.93 -0.50 23.68
CA LYS A 336 9.27 -0.21 22.38
C LYS A 336 7.91 0.46 22.58
N GLN A 337 7.94 1.76 22.83
CA GLN A 337 6.72 2.53 23.16
C GLN A 337 5.65 2.54 22.06
N GLU A 338 6.05 2.68 20.79
CA GLU A 338 5.12 2.64 19.65
C GLU A 338 4.39 1.29 19.55
N LEU A 339 5.12 0.19 19.76
CA LEU A 339 4.56 -1.16 19.82
C LEU A 339 3.57 -1.29 20.98
N HIS A 340 3.94 -0.83 22.17
CA HIS A 340 3.08 -0.85 23.35
C HIS A 340 1.79 -0.08 23.13
N ARG A 341 1.87 1.11 22.52
CA ARG A 341 0.68 1.91 22.20
C ARG A 341 -0.28 1.16 21.29
N ASN A 342 0.22 0.55 20.20
CA ASN A 342 -0.61 -0.23 19.28
C ASN A 342 -1.26 -1.44 19.97
N MET A 343 -0.49 -2.15 20.80
CA MET A 343 -0.98 -3.29 21.57
C MET A 343 -2.07 -2.90 22.60
N LEU A 344 -1.86 -1.80 23.32
CA LEU A 344 -2.81 -1.32 24.33
C LEU A 344 -4.09 -0.77 23.69
N GLY A 345 -3.96 -0.07 22.55
CA GLY A 345 -5.11 0.40 21.78
C GLY A 345 -6.02 -0.76 21.34
N LEU A 346 -5.43 -1.84 20.82
CA LEU A 346 -6.18 -3.06 20.49
C LEU A 346 -6.93 -3.63 21.69
N LEU A 347 -6.26 -3.73 22.84
CA LEU A 347 -6.90 -4.27 24.06
C LEU A 347 -7.98 -3.35 24.61
N GLY A 348 -7.88 -2.04 24.34
CA GLY A 348 -8.97 -1.08 24.52
C GLY A 348 -10.22 -1.57 23.79
N ASN A 349 -10.12 -1.76 22.47
CA ASN A 349 -11.24 -2.23 21.64
C ASN A 349 -11.82 -3.57 22.13
N VAL A 350 -10.97 -4.50 22.57
CA VAL A 350 -11.43 -5.79 23.12
C VAL A 350 -12.20 -5.60 24.43
N ALA A 351 -11.72 -4.72 25.32
CA ALA A 351 -12.36 -4.45 26.61
C ALA A 351 -13.70 -3.72 26.47
N GLU A 352 -13.91 -2.99 25.38
CA GLU A 352 -15.21 -2.36 25.07
C GLU A 352 -16.32 -3.40 24.81
N VAL A 353 -15.96 -4.62 24.40
CA VAL A 353 -16.91 -5.72 24.14
C VAL A 353 -17.24 -6.46 25.45
N LYS A 354 -18.48 -6.32 25.91
CA LYS A 354 -18.95 -6.88 27.19
C LYS A 354 -18.75 -8.39 27.29
N GLU A 355 -19.06 -9.11 26.24
CA GLU A 355 -19.05 -10.57 26.17
C GLU A 355 -17.62 -11.14 26.26
N LEU A 356 -16.61 -10.33 25.91
CA LEU A 356 -15.21 -10.73 25.89
C LEU A 356 -14.45 -10.38 27.17
N ARG A 357 -14.92 -9.40 27.95
CA ARG A 357 -14.30 -8.99 29.23
C ARG A 357 -14.03 -10.14 30.22
N PRO A 358 -14.88 -11.18 30.35
CA PRO A 358 -14.55 -12.33 31.19
C PRO A 358 -13.25 -13.05 30.81
N GLN A 359 -12.87 -13.04 29.53
CA GLN A 359 -11.62 -13.64 29.06
C GLN A 359 -10.38 -12.78 29.43
N LEU A 360 -10.56 -11.48 29.66
CA LEU A 360 -9.51 -10.58 30.14
C LEU A 360 -9.31 -10.69 31.66
N MET A 361 -10.27 -11.25 32.39
CA MET A 361 -10.26 -11.37 33.85
C MET A 361 -9.32 -12.48 34.34
N THR A 362 -8.01 -12.28 34.15
CA THR A 362 -6.94 -13.17 34.63
C THR A 362 -5.97 -12.41 35.52
N SER A 363 -5.44 -13.06 36.56
CA SER A 363 -4.48 -12.43 37.49
C SER A 363 -3.29 -11.81 36.77
N GLN A 364 -2.70 -12.54 35.81
CA GLN A 364 -1.55 -12.05 35.06
C GLN A 364 -1.88 -10.78 34.26
N PHE A 365 -3.02 -10.77 33.55
CA PHE A 365 -3.42 -9.63 32.74
C PHE A 365 -3.70 -8.39 33.60
N ILE A 366 -4.51 -8.56 34.65
CA ILE A 366 -4.88 -7.45 35.53
C ILE A 366 -3.65 -6.91 36.27
N SER A 367 -2.72 -7.77 36.72
CA SER A 367 -1.46 -7.31 37.31
C SER A 367 -0.63 -6.47 36.34
N VAL A 368 -0.51 -6.89 35.07
CA VAL A 368 0.21 -6.13 34.04
C VAL A 368 -0.42 -4.76 33.84
N PHE A 369 -1.73 -4.70 33.59
CA PHE A 369 -2.43 -3.43 33.39
C PHE A 369 -2.40 -2.53 34.62
N SER A 370 -2.49 -3.11 35.82
CA SER A 370 -2.38 -2.38 37.07
C SER A 370 -0.99 -1.77 37.27
N ASN A 371 0.08 -2.44 36.83
CA ASN A 371 1.44 -1.89 36.88
C ASN A 371 1.66 -0.80 35.81
N LEU A 372 1.04 -0.94 34.63
CA LEU A 372 1.14 0.07 33.56
C LEU A 372 0.52 1.42 33.93
N LEU A 373 -0.36 1.47 34.94
CA LEU A 373 -0.93 2.72 35.48
C LEU A 373 0.14 3.70 35.99
N GLU A 374 1.29 3.19 36.45
CA GLU A 374 2.39 4.02 36.96
C GLU A 374 3.40 4.40 35.86
N SER A 375 3.20 3.92 34.63
CA SER A 375 4.07 4.22 33.51
C SER A 375 4.00 5.70 33.12
N LYS A 376 5.18 6.31 33.00
CA LYS A 376 5.39 7.67 32.46
C LYS A 376 5.94 7.64 31.03
N ALA A 377 5.91 6.47 30.39
CA ALA A 377 6.44 6.31 29.05
C ALA A 377 5.49 6.93 28.03
N ASP A 378 6.07 7.67 27.07
CA ASP A 378 5.32 8.45 26.07
C ASP A 378 4.31 9.43 26.71
N GLY A 379 4.72 10.10 27.79
CA GLY A 379 3.86 11.00 28.57
C GLY A 379 2.86 10.21 29.42
N ILE A 380 1.56 10.43 29.19
CA ILE A 380 0.48 9.71 29.88
C ILE A 380 -0.14 8.60 29.03
N GLU A 381 0.36 8.36 27.81
CA GLU A 381 -0.29 7.48 26.83
C GLU A 381 -0.48 6.05 27.33
N VAL A 382 0.61 5.43 27.81
CA VAL A 382 0.59 4.05 28.26
C VAL A 382 -0.33 3.88 29.47
N SER A 383 -0.19 4.75 30.48
CA SER A 383 -1.01 4.69 31.69
C SER A 383 -2.48 5.05 31.42
N TYR A 384 -2.75 6.00 30.52
CA TYR A 384 -4.10 6.35 30.09
C TYR A 384 -4.82 5.18 29.41
N ASN A 385 -4.17 4.54 28.42
CA ASN A 385 -4.77 3.41 27.71
C ASN A 385 -4.97 2.21 28.63
N ALA A 386 -4.00 1.92 29.53
CA ALA A 386 -4.15 0.88 30.53
C ALA A 386 -5.33 1.14 31.48
N CYS A 387 -5.50 2.39 31.92
CA CYS A 387 -6.62 2.80 32.74
C CYS A 387 -7.96 2.71 32.00
N GLY A 388 -7.99 2.97 30.68
CA GLY A 388 -9.18 2.78 29.86
C GLY A 388 -9.65 1.33 29.80
N VAL A 389 -8.73 0.40 29.51
CA VAL A 389 -9.02 -1.05 29.55
C VAL A 389 -9.56 -1.46 30.92
N LEU A 390 -8.89 -1.04 32.00
CA LEU A 390 -9.35 -1.33 33.35
C LEU A 390 -10.70 -0.67 33.66
N SER A 391 -11.01 0.51 33.12
CA SER A 391 -12.28 1.21 33.32
C SER A 391 -13.45 0.43 32.72
N HIS A 392 -13.27 -0.18 31.55
CA HIS A 392 -14.25 -1.09 30.97
C HIS A 392 -14.42 -2.36 31.80
N ILE A 393 -13.35 -2.95 32.32
CA ILE A 393 -13.45 -4.13 33.19
C ILE A 393 -14.15 -3.78 34.51
N MET A 394 -13.76 -2.66 35.13
CA MET A 394 -14.32 -2.19 36.40
C MET A 394 -15.80 -1.83 36.30
N PHE A 395 -16.27 -1.47 35.11
CA PHE A 395 -17.67 -1.15 34.84
C PHE A 395 -18.61 -2.33 35.10
N ASP A 396 -18.17 -3.58 34.89
CA ASP A 396 -19.00 -4.77 35.17
C ASP A 396 -19.28 -5.00 36.66
N GLY A 397 -18.59 -4.26 37.53
CA GLY A 397 -18.83 -4.26 38.96
C GLY A 397 -18.06 -5.34 39.74
N PRO A 398 -18.28 -5.41 41.07
CA PRO A 398 -17.54 -6.32 41.95
C PRO A 398 -17.80 -7.80 41.65
N GLU A 399 -19.02 -8.17 41.28
CA GLU A 399 -19.41 -9.57 41.04
C GLU A 399 -18.69 -10.18 39.83
N ALA A 400 -18.32 -9.35 38.85
CA ALA A 400 -17.56 -9.79 37.68
C ALA A 400 -16.05 -9.94 37.96
N TRP A 401 -15.56 -9.51 39.14
CA TRP A 401 -14.15 -9.61 39.51
C TRP A 401 -13.78 -11.02 39.97
N GLY A 402 -13.60 -11.92 39.00
CA GLY A 402 -13.42 -13.36 39.24
C GLY A 402 -12.03 -13.82 39.67
N ILE A 403 -11.11 -12.91 40.05
CA ILE A 403 -9.73 -13.24 40.45
C ILE A 403 -9.46 -12.84 41.90
N CYS A 404 -8.60 -13.60 42.58
CA CYS A 404 -8.20 -13.30 43.96
C CYS A 404 -7.17 -12.17 44.03
N GLU A 405 -6.17 -12.21 43.13
CA GLU A 405 -5.08 -11.23 43.08
C GLU A 405 -4.89 -10.70 41.65
N PRO A 406 -4.67 -9.39 41.45
CA PRO A 406 -4.73 -8.36 42.48
C PRO A 406 -6.17 -8.11 42.96
N HIS A 407 -6.32 -7.70 44.22
CA HIS A 407 -7.62 -7.32 44.77
C HIS A 407 -8.23 -6.12 44.02
N ARG A 408 -9.54 -6.17 43.77
CA ARG A 408 -10.26 -5.11 43.04
C ARG A 408 -10.03 -3.73 43.65
N GLU A 409 -10.10 -3.62 44.98
CA GLU A 409 -9.93 -2.36 45.70
C GLU A 409 -8.52 -1.77 45.53
N GLU A 410 -7.49 -2.62 45.40
CA GLU A 410 -6.13 -2.18 45.15
C GLU A 410 -6.01 -1.56 43.75
N VAL A 411 -6.52 -2.25 42.74
CA VAL A 411 -6.51 -1.75 41.36
C VAL A 411 -7.32 -0.45 41.24
N VAL A 412 -8.47 -0.36 41.90
CA VAL A 412 -9.27 0.88 41.96
C VAL A 412 -8.45 2.03 42.56
N LYS A 413 -7.72 1.82 43.66
CA LYS A 413 -6.88 2.86 44.27
C LYS A 413 -5.77 3.33 43.32
N ARG A 414 -5.10 2.39 42.64
CA ARG A 414 -4.05 2.69 41.66
C ARG A 414 -4.61 3.48 40.47
N MET A 415 -5.80 3.13 39.98
CA MET A 415 -6.47 3.87 38.91
C MET A 415 -6.78 5.31 39.32
N TRP A 416 -7.30 5.54 40.54
CA TRP A 416 -7.51 6.89 41.06
C TRP A 416 -6.22 7.70 41.11
N ALA A 417 -5.15 7.11 41.66
CA ALA A 417 -3.84 7.77 41.74
C ALA A 417 -3.30 8.13 40.35
N ALA A 418 -3.45 7.23 39.36
CA ALA A 418 -3.04 7.49 37.99
C ALA A 418 -3.81 8.66 37.36
N ILE A 419 -5.15 8.64 37.42
CA ILE A 419 -5.99 9.70 36.83
C ILE A 419 -5.69 11.07 37.45
N GLN A 420 -5.49 11.13 38.78
CA GLN A 420 -5.15 12.36 39.49
C GLN A 420 -3.74 12.88 39.19
N SER A 421 -2.84 12.01 38.72
CA SER A 421 -1.45 12.40 38.40
C SER A 421 -1.30 13.05 37.02
N TRP A 422 -2.29 12.89 36.14
CA TRP A 422 -2.20 13.39 34.77
C TRP A 422 -2.55 14.87 34.68
N ASP A 423 -1.78 15.62 33.89
CA ASP A 423 -2.15 17.00 33.53
C ASP A 423 -3.32 16.97 32.53
N ILE A 424 -4.38 17.71 32.84
CA ILE A 424 -5.57 17.81 31.99
C ILE A 424 -5.29 18.42 30.61
N ASN A 425 -4.18 19.14 30.44
CA ASN A 425 -3.77 19.70 29.15
C ASN A 425 -2.82 18.80 28.37
N SER A 426 -2.55 17.58 28.86
CA SER A 426 -1.68 16.62 28.19
C SER A 426 -2.22 16.29 26.81
N ARG A 427 -1.39 16.50 25.78
CA ARG A 427 -1.67 16.09 24.40
C ARG A 427 -1.46 14.59 24.26
N ARG A 428 -2.31 13.98 23.43
CA ARG A 428 -2.27 12.55 23.17
C ARG A 428 -2.37 12.23 21.68
N ASN A 429 -1.62 11.24 21.22
CA ASN A 429 -1.63 10.69 19.88
C ASN A 429 -2.73 9.61 19.72
N ILE A 430 -3.94 9.94 20.18
CA ILE A 430 -5.13 9.08 20.04
C ILE A 430 -6.19 9.84 19.26
N ASN A 431 -6.73 9.18 18.24
CA ASN A 431 -7.75 9.72 17.36
C ASN A 431 -9.08 8.99 17.54
N TYR A 432 -9.94 9.49 18.45
CA TYR A 432 -11.28 8.95 18.63
C TYR A 432 -12.18 9.30 17.44
N ARG A 433 -12.79 8.26 16.85
CA ARG A 433 -13.79 8.38 15.77
C ARG A 433 -15.21 8.46 16.33
N SER A 434 -15.41 7.82 17.47
CA SER A 434 -16.63 7.76 18.25
C SER A 434 -16.27 7.92 19.73
N PHE A 435 -17.15 8.56 20.49
CA PHE A 435 -17.15 8.58 21.95
C PHE A 435 -18.11 7.57 22.56
N GLU A 436 -18.88 6.83 21.76
CA GLU A 436 -19.84 5.85 22.25
C GLU A 436 -19.24 4.90 23.32
N PRO A 437 -18.03 4.33 23.16
CA PRO A 437 -17.45 3.46 24.18
C PRO A 437 -17.19 4.17 25.52
N ILE A 438 -16.72 5.42 25.48
CA ILE A 438 -16.50 6.25 26.67
C ILE A 438 -17.83 6.65 27.31
N LEU A 439 -18.80 7.08 26.49
CA LEU A 439 -20.11 7.54 26.95
C LEU A 439 -20.90 6.43 27.66
N ARG A 440 -20.75 5.17 27.23
CA ARG A 440 -21.35 3.99 27.89
C ARG A 440 -20.89 3.80 29.34
N LEU A 441 -19.76 4.37 29.74
CA LEU A 441 -19.23 4.27 31.11
C LEU A 441 -19.84 5.31 32.08
N LEU A 442 -20.53 6.33 31.57
CA LEU A 442 -21.11 7.42 32.38
C LEU A 442 -22.36 7.03 33.18
N PRO A 443 -23.38 6.33 32.63
CA PRO A 443 -24.68 6.14 33.30
C PRO A 443 -24.67 5.00 34.32
N GLN A 444 -23.75 5.02 35.29
CA GLN A 444 -23.63 3.99 36.34
C GLN A 444 -23.09 4.55 37.67
N GLY A 445 -23.40 3.88 38.78
CA GLY A 445 -22.86 4.20 40.11
C GLY A 445 -22.08 3.06 40.77
N ILE A 446 -21.93 1.93 40.08
CA ILE A 446 -21.33 0.69 40.59
C ILE A 446 -19.80 0.82 40.69
N SER A 447 -19.18 1.58 39.78
CA SER A 447 -17.74 1.78 39.70
C SER A 447 -17.40 3.26 39.50
N PRO A 448 -17.27 4.03 40.60
CA PRO A 448 -16.97 5.47 40.52
C PRO A 448 -15.66 5.78 39.78
N VAL A 449 -14.65 4.89 39.84
CA VAL A 449 -13.37 5.11 39.15
C VAL A 449 -13.49 5.02 37.63
N SER A 450 -14.33 4.11 37.14
CA SER A 450 -14.62 3.95 35.71
C SER A 450 -15.36 5.18 35.16
N GLN A 451 -16.38 5.64 35.90
CA GLN A 451 -17.09 6.90 35.58
C GLN A 451 -16.13 8.10 35.59
N HIS A 452 -15.21 8.16 36.57
CA HIS A 452 -14.24 9.24 36.67
C HIS A 452 -13.26 9.27 35.50
N TRP A 453 -12.72 8.12 35.09
CA TRP A 453 -11.85 8.03 33.92
C TRP A 453 -12.59 8.48 32.66
N ALA A 454 -13.83 8.04 32.46
CA ALA A 454 -14.63 8.42 31.29
C ALA A 454 -14.86 9.94 31.24
N THR A 455 -15.25 10.55 32.36
CA THR A 455 -15.42 12.00 32.46
C THR A 455 -14.11 12.74 32.24
N TRP A 456 -13.01 12.28 32.84
CA TRP A 456 -11.67 12.88 32.64
C TRP A 456 -11.25 12.81 31.17
N ALA A 457 -11.46 11.67 30.51
CA ALA A 457 -11.12 11.47 29.11
C ALA A 457 -11.85 12.46 28.21
N LEU A 458 -13.16 12.62 28.39
CA LEU A 458 -13.96 13.59 27.65
C LEU A 458 -13.48 15.01 27.93
N TYR A 459 -13.25 15.35 29.20
CA TYR A 459 -12.80 16.68 29.60
C TYR A 459 -11.45 17.05 28.97
N ASN A 460 -10.45 16.16 29.04
CA ASN A 460 -9.16 16.37 28.36
C ASN A 460 -9.34 16.55 26.85
N LEU A 461 -10.13 15.69 26.18
CA LEU A 461 -10.29 15.73 24.72
C LEU A 461 -10.90 17.06 24.26
N VAL A 462 -11.97 17.52 24.92
CA VAL A 462 -12.60 18.79 24.56
C VAL A 462 -11.77 20.01 24.96
N SER A 463 -10.93 19.91 26.00
CA SER A 463 -10.01 20.98 26.37
C SER A 463 -8.84 21.11 25.40
N VAL A 464 -8.24 20.00 24.98
CA VAL A 464 -7.03 19.99 24.16
C VAL A 464 -7.34 20.18 22.66
N TYR A 465 -8.45 19.61 22.18
CA TYR A 465 -8.87 19.71 20.77
C TYR A 465 -10.37 20.08 20.64
N PRO A 466 -10.77 21.28 21.11
CA PRO A 466 -12.18 21.70 21.17
C PRO A 466 -12.88 21.66 19.82
N ASP A 467 -12.23 22.16 18.77
CA ASP A 467 -12.81 22.27 17.42
C ASP A 467 -13.24 20.91 16.85
N LYS A 468 -12.55 19.85 17.27
CA LYS A 468 -12.81 18.49 16.80
C LYS A 468 -13.78 17.75 17.72
N TYR A 469 -13.53 17.78 19.03
CA TYR A 469 -14.20 16.87 19.96
C TYR A 469 -15.44 17.47 20.63
N CYS A 470 -15.59 18.80 20.71
CA CYS A 470 -16.85 19.39 21.17
C CYS A 470 -18.02 19.06 20.23
N PRO A 471 -17.90 19.19 18.89
CA PRO A 471 -18.97 18.78 17.98
C PRO A 471 -19.30 17.29 18.08
N LEU A 472 -18.28 16.43 18.23
CA LEU A 472 -18.47 14.99 18.36
C LEU A 472 -19.25 14.63 19.63
N LEU A 473 -18.86 15.20 20.78
CA LEU A 473 -19.54 15.00 22.06
C LEU A 473 -21.02 15.40 22.01
N ILE A 474 -21.33 16.52 21.35
CA ILE A 474 -22.71 16.98 21.19
C ILE A 474 -23.49 16.04 20.26
N LYS A 475 -22.90 15.68 19.12
CA LYS A 475 -23.52 14.82 18.11
C LYS A 475 -23.91 13.45 18.67
N GLU A 476 -23.09 12.89 19.54
CA GLU A 476 -23.30 11.56 20.14
C GLU A 476 -24.06 11.59 21.47
N GLY A 477 -24.68 12.73 21.81
CA GLY A 477 -25.56 12.80 22.98
C GLY A 477 -24.83 12.78 24.32
N GLY A 478 -23.55 13.19 24.37
CA GLY A 478 -22.79 13.24 25.61
C GLY A 478 -23.27 14.29 26.62
N ILE A 479 -23.85 15.40 26.14
CA ILE A 479 -24.33 16.49 27.02
C ILE A 479 -25.46 16.02 27.97
N PRO A 480 -26.52 15.33 27.50
CA PRO A 480 -27.51 14.70 28.40
C PRO A 480 -26.87 13.77 29.43
N LEU A 481 -25.96 12.89 29.01
CA LEU A 481 -25.33 11.91 29.90
C LEU A 481 -24.52 12.57 31.01
N LEU A 482 -23.76 13.63 30.70
CA LEU A 482 -23.00 14.40 31.68
C LEU A 482 -23.94 15.13 32.66
N LYS A 483 -25.03 15.73 32.17
CA LYS A 483 -26.03 16.39 33.03
C LYS A 483 -26.70 15.43 33.99
N ASP A 484 -27.03 14.22 33.53
CA ASP A 484 -27.63 13.20 34.38
C ASP A 484 -26.62 12.68 35.40
N MET A 485 -25.37 12.44 34.99
CA MET A 485 -24.27 12.08 35.88
C MET A 485 -24.03 13.13 36.98
N ILE A 486 -24.15 14.43 36.69
CA ILE A 486 -24.02 15.50 37.70
C ILE A 486 -25.09 15.38 38.80
N LYS A 487 -26.31 14.96 38.43
CA LYS A 487 -27.44 14.79 39.35
C LYS A 487 -27.35 13.50 40.17
N MET A 488 -26.57 12.51 39.74
CA MET A 488 -26.45 11.22 40.44
C MET A 488 -25.86 11.42 41.84
N ALA A 489 -26.54 10.94 42.87
CA ALA A 489 -26.05 11.01 44.25
C ALA A 489 -24.76 10.19 44.46
N SER A 490 -24.62 9.08 43.72
CA SER A 490 -23.46 8.19 43.78
C SER A 490 -22.20 8.73 43.09
N ALA A 491 -22.33 9.73 42.20
CA ALA A 491 -21.18 10.30 41.50
C ALA A 491 -20.35 11.17 42.45
N ARG A 492 -19.02 11.01 42.40
CA ARG A 492 -18.09 11.76 43.26
C ARG A 492 -18.03 13.23 42.86
N GLN A 493 -17.82 14.11 43.84
CA GLN A 493 -17.82 15.56 43.65
C GLN A 493 -16.78 16.02 42.60
N GLU A 494 -15.54 15.54 42.68
CA GLU A 494 -14.47 15.84 41.71
C GLU A 494 -14.86 15.45 40.27
N THR A 495 -15.63 14.37 40.12
CA THR A 495 -16.13 13.93 38.80
C THR A 495 -17.22 14.85 38.29
N LYS A 496 -18.11 15.31 39.18
CA LYS A 496 -19.15 16.30 38.85
C LYS A 496 -18.54 17.64 38.46
N GLU A 497 -17.40 18.02 39.04
CA GLU A 497 -16.70 19.26 38.72
C GLU A 497 -16.13 19.24 37.31
N MET A 498 -15.51 18.14 36.87
CA MET A 498 -15.05 18.00 35.48
C MET A 498 -16.19 17.95 34.46
N ALA A 499 -17.36 17.45 34.85
CA ALA A 499 -18.52 17.35 33.94
C ALA A 499 -19.31 18.66 33.78
N ARG A 500 -19.16 19.61 34.71
CA ARG A 500 -19.80 20.93 34.66
C ARG A 500 -19.07 21.83 33.70
#